data_AF-S7VVE8-F1
#
_entry.id   AF-S7VVE8-F1
#
_cell.length_a   1.000
_cell.length_b   1.000
_cell.length_c   1.000
_cell.angle_alpha   90.00
_cell.angle_beta   90.00
_cell.angle_gamma   90.00
#
_symmetry.space_group_name_H-M   'P 1'
#
loop_
_entity.id
_entity.type
_entity.pdbx_description
1 polymer ?
#
loop_
_entity_poly.entity_id
_entity_poly.type
_entity_poly.pdbx_seq_one_letter_code
_entity_poly.pdbx_strand_id
1 'polypeptide(L)'
;MVCLGISAMAVIMLLFMLKMYKNKKKNTAILVGSLVLFISALSLVRAQAPIVGDVLWLKGMIPHHSIAILTSERANIQDPEVKQLAEDIIKAQRKEIEDMKAMIKRLENEK
;
A
#
# COMPACT_ATOMS: atom_id res chain seq x y z
N MET A 1 4.97 -2.63 2.75
CA MET A 1 5.74 -1.44 3.21
C MET A 1 6.28 -1.57 4.63
N VAL A 2 5.51 -2.06 5.61
CA VAL A 2 5.95 -2.19 7.02
C VAL A 2 7.30 -2.92 7.18
N CYS A 3 7.51 -4.04 6.48
CA CYS A 3 8.78 -4.80 6.56
C CYS A 3 10.01 -4.00 6.10
N LEU A 4 9.85 -3.09 5.12
CA LEU A 4 10.94 -2.21 4.67
C LEU A 4 11.30 -1.19 5.75
N GLY A 5 10.29 -0.62 6.41
CA GLY A 5 10.48 0.32 7.51
C GLY A 5 11.15 -0.34 8.72
N ILE A 6 10.65 -1.52 9.13
CA ILE A 6 11.21 -2.27 10.27
C ILE A 6 12.67 -2.66 10.01
N SER A 7 12.97 -3.20 8.83
CA SER A 7 14.36 -3.59 8.49
C SER A 7 15.31 -2.40 8.44
N ALA A 8 14.90 -1.27 7.84
CA ALA A 8 15.71 -0.05 7.84
C ALA A 8 15.92 0.50 9.27
N MET A 9 14.85 0.56 10.06
CA MET A 9 14.90 1.07 11.44
C MET A 9 15.79 0.19 12.33
N ALA A 10 15.70 -1.13 12.21
CA ALA A 10 16.55 -2.06 12.96
C ALA A 10 18.04 -1.83 12.69
N VAL A 11 18.42 -1.58 11.43
CA VAL A 11 19.80 -1.23 11.06
C VAL A 11 20.22 0.10 11.67
N ILE A 12 19.40 1.15 11.51
CA ILE A 12 19.70 2.48 12.06
C ILE A 12 19.88 2.40 13.57
N MET A 13 18.91 1.84 14.30
CA MET A 13 18.97 1.71 15.76
C MET A 13 20.21 0.95 16.22
N LEU A 14 20.52 -0.18 15.56
CA LEU A 14 21.69 -0.97 15.93
C LEU A 14 22.99 -0.20 15.72
N LEU A 15 23.11 0.60 14.65
CA LEU A 15 24.28 1.45 14.39
C LEU A 15 24.51 2.49 15.50
N PHE A 16 23.44 3.13 16.00
CA PHE A 16 23.53 4.08 17.11
C PHE A 16 23.85 3.41 18.45
N MET A 17 23.48 2.15 18.64
CA MET A 17 23.63 1.43 19.90
C MET A 17 24.81 0.44 19.92
N LEU A 18 25.72 0.49 18.94
CA LEU A 18 26.84 -0.46 18.82
C LEU A 18 27.71 -0.58 20.08
N LYS A 19 27.90 0.53 20.82
CA LYS A 19 28.69 0.53 22.06
C LYS A 19 28.03 -0.25 23.21
N MET A 20 26.71 -0.41 23.19
CA MET A 20 25.94 -1.14 24.22
C MET A 20 25.89 -2.64 23.92
N TYR A 21 25.83 -3.04 22.65
CA TYR A 21 25.70 -4.44 22.24
C TYR A 21 27.05 -5.09 21.92
N LYS A 22 27.65 -5.77 22.91
CA LYS A 22 29.01 -6.36 22.79
C LYS A 22 29.09 -7.64 21.96
N ASN A 23 27.99 -8.36 21.73
CA ASN A 23 28.00 -9.64 21.01
C ASN A 23 27.99 -9.42 19.49
N LYS A 24 29.17 -9.44 18.87
CA LYS A 24 29.34 -9.23 17.43
C LYS A 24 28.56 -10.22 16.56
N LYS A 25 28.37 -11.48 17.00
CA LYS A 25 27.61 -12.49 16.23
C LYS A 25 26.13 -12.12 16.15
N LYS A 26 25.53 -11.72 17.27
CA LYS A 26 24.12 -11.29 17.31
C LYS A 26 23.90 -10.01 16.50
N ASN A 27 24.79 -9.03 16.63
CA ASN A 27 24.69 -7.78 15.86
C ASN A 27 24.78 -8.04 14.36
N THR A 28 25.73 -8.88 13.94
CA THR A 28 25.88 -9.26 12.52
C THR A 28 24.65 -10.01 12.02
N ALA A 29 24.09 -10.92 12.82
CA ALA A 29 22.85 -11.63 12.46
C ALA A 29 21.67 -10.68 12.26
N ILE A 30 21.52 -9.65 13.11
CA ILE A 30 20.47 -8.63 12.95
C ILE A 30 20.67 -7.82 11.67
N LEU A 31 21.90 -7.39 11.36
CA LEU A 31 22.20 -6.64 10.15
C LEU A 31 21.92 -7.45 8.87
N VAL A 32 22.44 -8.68 8.81
CA VAL A 32 22.24 -9.57 7.66
C VAL A 32 20.76 -9.93 7.51
N GLY A 33 20.09 -10.28 8.60
CA GLY A 33 18.65 -10.58 8.58
C GLY A 33 17.83 -9.39 8.12
N SER A 34 18.16 -8.17 8.56
CA SER A 34 17.49 -6.94 8.13
C SER A 34 17.71 -6.67 6.65
N LEU A 35 18.94 -6.87 6.13
CA LEU A 35 19.25 -6.69 4.72
C LEU A 35 18.49 -7.69 3.84
N VAL A 36 18.46 -8.97 4.23
CA VAL A 36 17.71 -10.00 3.50
C VAL A 36 16.21 -9.70 3.52
N LEU A 37 15.65 -9.33 4.68
CA LEU A 37 14.24 -8.93 4.80
C LEU A 37 13.93 -7.70 3.93
N PHE A 38 14.82 -6.71 3.90
CA PHE A 38 14.65 -5.52 3.08
C PHE A 38 14.64 -5.85 1.58
N ILE A 39 15.65 -6.58 1.10
CA ILE A 39 15.79 -6.92 -0.33
C ILE A 39 14.63 -7.80 -0.79
N SER A 40 14.24 -8.80 0.01
CA SER A 40 13.11 -9.69 -0.31
C SER A 40 11.79 -8.91 -0.36
N ALA A 41 11.50 -8.10 0.67
CA ALA A 41 10.29 -7.27 0.70
C ALA A 41 10.26 -6.26 -0.45
N LEU A 42 11.41 -5.66 -0.80
CA LEU A 42 11.52 -4.73 -1.92
C LEU A 42 11.28 -5.45 -3.24
N SER A 43 11.86 -6.63 -3.42
CA SER A 43 11.68 -7.43 -4.64
C SER A 43 10.22 -7.83 -4.82
N LEU A 44 9.56 -8.29 -3.76
CA LEU A 44 8.13 -8.66 -3.78
C LEU A 44 7.23 -7.46 -4.06
N VAL A 45 7.50 -6.29 -3.48
CA VAL A 45 6.67 -5.09 -3.75
C VAL A 45 6.84 -4.59 -5.19
N ARG A 46 7.98 -4.87 -5.83
CA ARG A 46 8.23 -4.53 -7.24
C ARG A 46 7.67 -5.59 -8.19
N ALA A 47 7.68 -6.85 -7.78
CA ALA A 47 7.12 -7.96 -8.53
C ALA A 47 5.61 -8.14 -8.22
N GLN A 48 4.78 -7.19 -8.67
CA GLN A 48 3.32 -7.27 -8.49
C GLN A 48 2.64 -8.08 -9.60
N ALA A 49 3.15 -8.00 -10.83
CA ALA A 49 2.54 -8.61 -12.01
C ALA A 49 2.23 -10.12 -11.91
N PRO A 50 3.10 -10.99 -11.34
CA PRO A 50 2.80 -12.43 -11.28
C PRO A 50 1.81 -12.82 -10.17
N ILE A 51 1.51 -11.93 -9.21
CA ILE A 51 0.71 -12.23 -8.01
C ILE A 51 -0.66 -11.54 -8.06
N VAL A 52 -0.73 -10.35 -8.67
CA VAL A 52 -1.95 -9.54 -8.72
C VAL A 52 -2.66 -9.74 -10.05
N GLY A 53 -3.69 -10.60 -10.05
CA GLY A 53 -4.63 -10.74 -11.17
C GLY A 53 -5.87 -9.86 -11.02
N ASP A 54 -6.76 -9.91 -12.01
CA ASP A 54 -7.93 -9.02 -12.16
C ASP A 54 -8.76 -8.87 -10.89
N VAL A 55 -9.19 -9.98 -10.28
CA VAL A 55 -10.05 -9.94 -9.07
C VAL A 55 -9.34 -9.28 -7.89
N LEU A 56 -8.04 -9.55 -7.69
CA LEU A 56 -7.29 -8.96 -6.59
C LEU A 56 -7.07 -7.46 -6.82
N TRP A 57 -6.81 -7.07 -8.08
CA TRP A 57 -6.71 -5.66 -8.47
C TRP A 57 -8.03 -4.92 -8.22
N LEU A 58 -9.16 -5.46 -8.71
CA LEU A 58 -10.50 -4.87 -8.51
C LEU A 58 -10.85 -4.72 -7.03
N LYS A 59 -10.61 -5.76 -6.23
CA LYS A 59 -10.83 -5.72 -4.77
C LYS A 59 -9.95 -4.68 -4.07
N GLY A 60 -8.73 -4.46 -4.55
CA GLY A 60 -7.83 -3.42 -4.03
C GLY A 60 -8.22 -2.00 -4.45
N MET A 61 -8.83 -1.82 -5.63
CA MET A 61 -9.21 -0.51 -6.14
C MET A 61 -10.51 0.03 -5.54
N ILE A 62 -11.47 -0.82 -5.14
CA ILE A 62 -12.70 -0.39 -4.45
C ILE A 62 -12.40 0.47 -3.19
N PRO A 63 -11.57 0.03 -2.23
CA PRO A 63 -11.25 0.86 -1.07
C PRO A 63 -10.40 2.09 -1.42
N HIS A 64 -9.52 2.02 -2.43
CA HIS A 64 -8.79 3.19 -2.95
C HIS A 64 -9.77 4.28 -3.43
N HIS A 65 -10.77 3.89 -4.23
CA HIS A 65 -11.79 4.81 -4.73
C HIS A 65 -12.69 5.34 -3.61
N SER A 66 -13.04 4.48 -2.65
CA SER A 66 -13.84 4.85 -1.49
C SER A 66 -13.17 5.94 -0.64
N ILE A 67 -11.84 5.90 -0.50
CA ILE A 67 -11.09 6.96 0.20
C ILE A 67 -11.19 8.29 -0.55
N ALA A 68 -11.07 8.30 -1.88
CA ALA A 68 -11.20 9.52 -2.67
C ALA A 68 -12.59 10.17 -2.52
N ILE A 69 -13.65 9.35 -2.51
CA ILE A 69 -15.02 9.79 -2.24
C ILE A 69 -15.10 10.40 -0.83
N LEU A 70 -14.67 9.67 0.20
CA LEU A 70 -14.73 10.14 1.59
C LEU A 70 -13.94 11.43 1.82
N THR A 71 -12.77 11.56 1.20
CA THR A 71 -11.95 12.78 1.28
C THR A 71 -12.66 13.94 0.60
N SER A 72 -13.23 13.72 -0.59
CA SER A 72 -13.96 14.76 -1.33
C SER A 72 -15.22 15.23 -0.59
N GLU A 73 -15.99 14.29 -0.01
CA GLU A 73 -17.21 14.59 0.76
C GLU A 73 -16.94 15.37 2.06
N ARG A 74 -15.75 15.22 2.64
CA ARG A 74 -15.37 15.85 3.93
C ARG A 74 -14.51 17.09 3.78
N ALA A 75 -14.03 17.39 2.58
CA ALA A 75 -13.16 18.53 2.34
C ALA A 75 -13.95 19.84 2.44
N ASN A 76 -13.42 20.81 3.18
CA ASN A 76 -14.01 22.15 3.29
C ASN A 76 -13.57 23.05 2.12
N ILE A 77 -14.02 22.72 0.91
CA ILE A 77 -13.62 23.41 -0.33
C ILE A 77 -14.48 24.66 -0.54
N GLN A 78 -13.83 25.82 -0.66
CA GLN A 78 -14.50 27.12 -0.88
C GLN A 78 -14.49 27.56 -2.34
N ASP A 79 -13.44 27.20 -3.08
CA ASP A 79 -13.31 27.57 -4.47
C ASP A 79 -14.35 26.81 -5.34
N PRO A 80 -15.16 27.52 -6.17
CA PRO A 80 -16.21 26.88 -6.96
C PRO A 80 -15.70 25.85 -7.98
N GLU A 81 -14.54 26.11 -8.60
CA GLU A 81 -13.95 25.21 -9.59
C GLU A 81 -13.47 23.92 -8.90
N VAL A 82 -12.80 24.05 -7.76
CA VAL A 82 -12.34 22.90 -6.98
C VAL A 82 -13.52 22.10 -6.41
N LYS A 83 -14.63 22.76 -6.04
CA LYS A 83 -15.84 22.09 -5.57
C LYS A 83 -16.48 21.26 -6.68
N GLN A 84 -16.55 21.81 -7.89
CA GLN A 84 -17.05 21.08 -9.06
C GLN A 84 -16.18 19.85 -9.34
N LEU A 85 -14.86 19.99 -9.29
CA LEU A 85 -13.94 18.86 -9.45
C LEU A 85 -14.18 17.75 -8.41
N ALA A 86 -14.42 18.12 -7.14
CA ALA A 86 -14.69 17.15 -6.09
C ALA A 86 -15.99 16.35 -6.34
N GLU A 87 -17.06 17.01 -6.78
CA GLU A 87 -18.31 16.36 -7.16
C GLU A 87 -18.13 15.42 -8.36
N ASP A 88 -17.36 15.84 -9.36
CA ASP A 88 -17.07 15.02 -10.54
C ASP A 88 -16.25 13.78 -10.18
N ILE A 89 -15.26 13.91 -9.28
CA ILE A 89 -14.51 12.77 -8.71
C ILE A 89 -15.46 11.81 -7.99
N ILE A 90 -16.34 12.31 -7.12
CA ILE A 90 -17.29 11.45 -6.38
C ILE A 90 -18.17 10.65 -7.34
N LYS A 91 -18.73 11.32 -8.37
CA LYS A 91 -19.60 10.68 -9.36
C LYS A 91 -18.87 9.62 -10.17
N ALA A 92 -17.66 9.92 -10.66
CA ALA A 92 -16.85 8.99 -11.43
C ALA A 92 -16.48 7.75 -10.59
N GLN A 93 -15.95 7.98 -9.39
CA GLN A 93 -15.46 6.92 -8.52
C GLN A 93 -16.58 6.00 -8.02
N ARG A 94 -17.79 6.53 -7.78
CA ARG A 94 -18.98 5.71 -7.45
C ARG A 94 -19.37 4.79 -8.60
N LYS A 95 -19.36 5.30 -9.84
CA LYS A 95 -19.65 4.48 -11.02
C LYS A 95 -18.61 3.38 -11.20
N GLU A 96 -17.33 3.72 -11.08
CA GLU A 96 -16.23 2.76 -11.20
C GLU A 96 -16.31 1.66 -10.13
N ILE A 97 -16.71 1.98 -8.90
CA ILE A 97 -16.93 0.97 -7.84
C ILE A 97 -18.02 -0.03 -8.24
N GLU A 98 -19.13 0.42 -8.82
CA GLU A 98 -20.21 -0.48 -9.26
C GLU A 98 -19.77 -1.37 -10.43
N ASP A 99 -19.04 -0.80 -11.40
CA ASP A 99 -18.45 -1.55 -12.50
C ASP A 99 -17.47 -2.63 -11.98
N MET A 100 -16.61 -2.28 -11.02
CA MET A 100 -15.68 -3.22 -10.38
C MET A 100 -16.40 -4.35 -9.63
N LYS A 101 -17.47 -4.05 -8.88
CA LYS A 101 -18.27 -5.08 -8.19
C LYS A 101 -18.92 -6.03 -9.19
N ALA A 102 -19.47 -5.51 -10.30
CA ALA A 102 -20.06 -6.32 -11.34
C ALA A 102 -19.02 -7.25 -12.00
N MET A 103 -17.83 -6.72 -12.29
CA MET A 103 -16.70 -7.50 -12.83
C MET A 103 -16.23 -8.60 -11.87
N ILE A 104 -16.09 -8.30 -10.58
CA ILE A 104 -15.74 -9.30 -9.56
C ILE A 104 -16.76 -10.44 -9.57
N LYS A 105 -18.06 -10.12 -9.51
CA LYS A 105 -19.12 -11.12 -9.52
C LYS A 105 -19.07 -12.00 -10.77
N ARG A 106 -18.85 -11.39 -11.95
CA ARG A 106 -18.72 -12.13 -13.21
C ARG A 106 -17.52 -13.08 -13.18
N LEU A 107 -16.34 -12.58 -12.82
CA LEU A 107 -15.09 -13.35 -12.80
C LEU A 107 -15.07 -14.46 -11.74
N GLU A 108 -15.78 -14.28 -10.62
CA GLU A 108 -15.92 -15.30 -9.59
C GLU A 108 -16.93 -16.40 -9.96
N ASN A 109 -17.95 -16.08 -10.77
CA ASN A 109 -18.94 -17.05 -11.25
C ASN A 109 -18.49 -17.84 -12.50
N GLU A 110 -17.48 -17.34 -13.23
CA GLU A 110 -16.87 -18.01 -14.39
C GLU A 110 -15.79 -19.04 -13.98
N LYS A 111 -15.53 -19.20 -12.69
CA LYS A 111 -14.60 -20.18 -12.11
C LYS A 111 -15.32 -21.41 -11.57
#